data_AF-A0A2E9C6H1-F1
#
_entry.id   AF-A0A2E9C6H1-F1
#
_cell.length_a   1.000
_cell.length_b   1.000
_cell.length_c   1.000
_cell.angle_alpha   90.00
_cell.angle_beta   90.00
_cell.angle_gamma   90.00
#
_symmetry.space_group_name_H-M   'P 1'
#
loop_
_entity.id
_entity.type
_entity.pdbx_description
1 polymer ?
#
loop_
_entity_poly.entity_id
_entity_poly.type
_entity_poly.pdbx_seq_one_letter_code
_entity_poly.pdbx_strand_id
1 'polypeptide(L)'
;SSCADCAGVANGSSTVDNCGTCDDDATNDCTQDCAGTWGGDSVEDDCGVCGGSSFVDENGYYPGGTCDCDGGLPNTYFDCAGNCLTDTDGDLFCDEFDICPNDPLNPTDDSDTDGLLDCVDTCPLDSENDADGDGVCGDVDLCIGDDASGDPDQDGACSDIDVCDTALDWDFTDIVSQEACEALQTDTDGDGVDDAVGVWDSYTNTCGDGICDNTDDCVGNNWTDGNCEPLGAEDPVAFSLKQNYPNPFNPTTTIEFSTESNDYVELVIYDILGKHIKTLVSGYLLNGEHKVNWDGTDNNGNTVTSGIYIYQLSSSQNIISKKMTLIR
;
A
#
# COMPACT_ATOMS: atom_id res chain seq x y z
N SER A 1 -101.41 -23.85 1.25
CA SER A 1 -100.16 -24.54 1.58
C SER A 1 -99.69 -24.04 2.92
N SER A 2 -99.84 -24.85 3.96
CA SER A 2 -99.27 -24.59 5.28
C SER A 2 -97.96 -25.37 5.37
N CYS A 3 -96.94 -24.95 4.63
CA CYS A 3 -95.60 -25.49 4.88
C CYS A 3 -95.25 -25.09 6.32
N ALA A 4 -95.07 -26.10 7.16
CA ALA A 4 -94.47 -25.87 8.47
C ALA A 4 -93.04 -25.37 8.24
N ASP A 5 -92.62 -24.42 9.06
CA ASP A 5 -91.23 -24.02 9.16
C ASP A 5 -90.38 -25.18 9.73
N CYS A 6 -89.07 -24.99 9.86
CA CYS A 6 -88.21 -26.07 10.34
C CYS A 6 -88.51 -26.48 11.80
N ALA A 7 -89.20 -25.64 12.57
CA ALA A 7 -89.63 -25.90 13.96
C ALA A 7 -91.00 -26.59 14.03
N GLY A 8 -91.63 -26.89 12.89
CA GLY A 8 -92.93 -27.54 12.82
C GLY A 8 -94.11 -26.57 12.96
N VAL A 9 -93.90 -25.26 12.93
CA VAL A 9 -94.92 -24.22 13.06
C VAL A 9 -95.46 -23.84 11.68
N ALA A 10 -96.76 -24.00 11.48
CA ALA A 10 -97.41 -23.67 10.20
C ALA A 10 -97.28 -22.17 9.86
N ASN A 11 -96.60 -21.85 8.75
CA ASN A 11 -96.26 -20.48 8.34
C ASN A 11 -95.37 -19.71 9.34
N GLY A 12 -94.55 -20.41 10.14
CA GLY A 12 -93.52 -19.75 10.95
C GLY A 12 -92.34 -19.25 10.09
N SER A 13 -91.47 -18.45 10.71
CA SER A 13 -90.32 -17.78 10.07
C SER A 13 -89.03 -18.58 10.12
N SER A 14 -88.96 -19.65 10.91
CA SER A 14 -87.69 -20.32 11.18
C SER A 14 -87.17 -21.11 9.98
N THR A 15 -85.90 -20.92 9.66
CA THR A 15 -85.19 -21.62 8.59
C THR A 15 -84.02 -22.41 9.15
N VAL A 16 -83.67 -23.51 8.49
CA VAL A 16 -82.46 -24.26 8.87
C VAL A 16 -81.25 -23.52 8.30
N ASP A 17 -80.32 -23.13 9.16
CA ASP A 17 -79.02 -22.58 8.75
C ASP A 17 -78.13 -23.66 8.10
N ASN A 18 -76.97 -23.28 7.58
CA ASN A 18 -76.06 -24.23 6.93
C ASN A 18 -75.39 -25.22 7.91
N CYS A 19 -75.61 -25.07 9.22
CA CYS A 19 -75.15 -25.96 10.29
C CYS A 19 -76.25 -26.85 10.87
N GLY A 20 -77.49 -26.72 10.40
CA GLY A 20 -78.62 -27.53 10.86
C GLY A 20 -79.41 -26.94 12.03
N THR A 21 -79.09 -25.72 12.49
CA THR A 21 -79.86 -25.03 13.52
C THR A 21 -81.11 -24.42 12.90
N CYS A 22 -82.25 -24.63 13.56
CA CYS A 22 -83.53 -24.14 13.10
C CYS A 22 -84.02 -23.00 14.00
N ASP A 23 -83.85 -21.77 13.55
CA ASP A 23 -84.41 -20.57 14.18
C ASP A 23 -84.61 -19.45 13.13
N ASP A 24 -84.95 -18.23 13.58
CA ASP A 24 -85.11 -17.05 12.74
C ASP A 24 -84.13 -15.91 13.08
N ASP A 25 -83.06 -16.20 13.82
CA ASP A 25 -82.04 -15.23 14.25
C ASP A 25 -80.78 -15.33 13.40
N ALA A 26 -80.77 -14.63 12.27
CA ALA A 26 -79.62 -14.61 11.36
C ALA A 26 -78.29 -14.09 11.97
N THR A 27 -78.30 -13.57 13.21
CA THR A 27 -77.06 -13.13 13.89
C THR A 27 -76.29 -14.28 14.54
N ASN A 28 -76.93 -15.43 14.73
CA ASN A 28 -76.30 -16.64 15.25
C ASN A 28 -75.99 -17.68 14.15
N ASP A 29 -76.37 -17.38 12.90
CA ASP A 29 -76.07 -18.21 11.73
C ASP A 29 -74.57 -18.49 11.68
N CYS A 30 -74.22 -19.76 11.58
CA CYS A 30 -72.82 -20.15 11.48
C CYS A 30 -72.18 -19.66 10.17
N THR A 31 -70.89 -19.34 10.22
CA THR A 31 -70.07 -19.01 9.04
C THR A 31 -69.22 -20.21 8.62
N GLN A 32 -68.71 -20.19 7.38
CA GLN A 32 -67.68 -21.15 6.97
C GLN A 32 -66.36 -20.85 7.67
N ASP A 33 -65.69 -21.89 8.12
CA ASP A 33 -64.29 -21.83 8.48
C ASP A 33 -63.41 -21.68 7.22
N CYS A 34 -62.11 -21.50 7.40
CA CYS A 34 -61.18 -21.35 6.26
C CYS A 34 -61.11 -22.58 5.34
N ALA A 35 -61.60 -23.75 5.78
CA ALA A 35 -61.64 -24.99 5.00
C ALA A 35 -62.96 -25.13 4.22
N GLY A 36 -63.84 -24.14 4.32
CA GLY A 36 -65.15 -24.14 3.68
C GLY A 36 -66.20 -24.97 4.42
N THR A 37 -65.94 -25.37 5.67
CA THR A 37 -66.90 -26.12 6.49
C THR A 37 -67.76 -25.16 7.29
N TRP A 38 -69.09 -25.21 7.11
CA TRP A 38 -70.04 -24.41 7.87
C TRP A 38 -70.00 -24.81 9.36
N GLY A 39 -69.73 -23.84 10.23
CA GLY A 39 -69.64 -24.03 11.68
C GLY A 39 -68.39 -24.78 12.16
N GLY A 40 -67.35 -24.87 11.33
CA GLY A 40 -66.06 -25.42 11.74
C GLY A 40 -65.22 -24.42 12.56
N ASP A 41 -64.18 -24.95 13.22
CA ASP A 41 -63.29 -24.18 14.11
C ASP A 41 -61.93 -23.84 13.45
N SER A 42 -61.73 -24.17 12.17
CA SER A 42 -60.44 -23.94 11.50
C SER A 42 -60.21 -22.46 11.18
N VAL A 43 -59.03 -21.96 11.55
CA VAL A 43 -58.59 -20.57 11.29
C VAL A 43 -57.33 -20.62 10.43
N GLU A 44 -57.13 -19.60 9.58
CA GLU A 44 -55.86 -19.40 8.87
C GLU A 44 -54.75 -19.09 9.87
N ASP A 45 -53.59 -19.71 9.68
CA ASP A 45 -52.38 -19.28 10.38
C ASP A 45 -51.79 -18.00 9.75
N ASP A 46 -50.72 -17.47 10.34
CA ASP A 46 -50.04 -16.26 9.86
C ASP A 46 -49.41 -16.43 8.46
N CYS A 47 -49.37 -17.66 7.94
CA CYS A 47 -48.92 -18.00 6.59
C CYS A 47 -50.10 -18.10 5.59
N GLY A 48 -51.34 -17.85 6.01
CA GLY A 48 -52.54 -17.95 5.18
C GLY A 48 -52.99 -19.39 4.92
N VAL A 49 -52.49 -20.37 5.68
CA VAL A 49 -52.88 -21.78 5.54
C VAL A 49 -53.98 -22.12 6.53
N CYS A 50 -55.09 -22.65 6.02
CA CYS A 50 -56.21 -23.05 6.85
C CYS A 50 -55.89 -24.27 7.74
N GLY A 51 -56.01 -24.13 9.06
CA GLY A 51 -55.86 -25.24 10.02
C GLY A 51 -54.42 -25.64 10.35
N GLY A 52 -53.45 -24.75 10.08
CA GLY A 52 -52.04 -24.96 10.42
C GLY A 52 -51.77 -25.06 11.92
N SER A 53 -50.77 -25.85 12.33
CA SER A 53 -50.42 -26.04 13.75
C SER A 53 -49.49 -24.94 14.25
N SER A 54 -49.92 -24.13 15.21
CA SER A 54 -49.15 -23.00 15.77
C SER A 54 -48.10 -23.38 16.84
N PHE A 55 -47.54 -24.60 16.83
CA PHE A 55 -46.65 -25.07 17.90
C PHE A 55 -45.25 -25.41 17.39
N VAL A 56 -44.27 -24.63 17.84
CA VAL A 56 -42.85 -25.00 17.83
C VAL A 56 -42.53 -25.82 19.09
N ASP A 57 -41.77 -26.91 18.97
CA ASP A 57 -41.19 -27.57 20.13
C ASP A 57 -39.91 -26.84 20.60
N GLU A 58 -39.35 -27.26 21.74
CA GLU A 58 -38.17 -26.64 22.38
C GLU A 58 -36.89 -26.72 21.51
N ASN A 59 -36.93 -27.42 20.37
CA ASN A 59 -35.85 -27.56 19.39
C ASN A 59 -36.23 -27.10 17.96
N GLY A 60 -37.39 -26.48 17.77
CA GLY A 60 -37.82 -25.90 16.49
C GLY A 60 -38.23 -26.88 15.39
N TYR A 61 -38.67 -28.11 15.70
CA TYR A 61 -39.05 -29.11 14.68
C TYR A 61 -40.54 -29.51 14.73
N TYR A 62 -41.21 -29.59 13.57
CA TYR A 62 -42.63 -29.96 13.43
C TYR A 62 -42.81 -31.47 13.13
N PRO A 63 -43.43 -32.27 14.01
CA PRO A 63 -43.74 -33.67 13.73
C PRO A 63 -45.07 -33.75 12.97
N GLY A 64 -45.06 -33.47 11.66
CA GLY A 64 -46.29 -33.50 10.86
C GLY A 64 -46.22 -33.11 9.38
N GLY A 65 -45.06 -32.69 8.86
CA GLY A 65 -44.95 -32.22 7.47
C GLY A 65 -45.09 -30.70 7.40
N THR A 66 -44.06 -30.09 6.85
CA THR A 66 -43.67 -28.68 6.81
C THR A 66 -44.63 -27.76 6.05
N CYS A 67 -44.77 -26.50 6.48
CA CYS A 67 -44.88 -25.41 5.51
C CYS A 67 -43.50 -25.28 4.86
N ASP A 68 -43.42 -25.74 3.62
CA ASP A 68 -42.29 -25.73 2.71
C ASP A 68 -42.73 -24.87 1.51
N CYS A 69 -42.07 -23.74 1.27
CA CYS A 69 -42.13 -23.09 -0.03
C CYS A 69 -40.93 -23.63 -0.85
N ASP A 70 -41.02 -24.93 -1.11
CA ASP A 70 -40.16 -25.87 -1.83
C ASP A 70 -38.62 -25.68 -1.81
N GLY A 71 -37.99 -26.42 -0.90
CA GLY A 71 -37.07 -27.48 -1.33
C GLY A 71 -35.56 -27.20 -1.32
N GLY A 72 -34.98 -27.00 -0.13
CA GLY A 72 -33.53 -27.18 0.07
C GLY A 72 -32.95 -26.48 1.28
N LEU A 73 -32.88 -27.20 2.41
CA LEU A 73 -32.17 -26.83 3.66
C LEU A 73 -32.75 -25.61 4.42
N PRO A 74 -32.53 -25.51 5.75
CA PRO A 74 -33.25 -24.58 6.60
C PRO A 74 -32.70 -23.16 6.38
N ASN A 75 -33.41 -22.31 5.66
CA ASN A 75 -33.08 -20.89 5.62
C ASN A 75 -33.98 -20.14 6.61
N THR A 76 -33.35 -19.32 7.44
CA THR A 76 -33.99 -18.34 8.32
C THR A 76 -34.00 -16.95 7.66
N TYR A 77 -34.02 -16.87 6.32
CA TYR A 77 -33.49 -15.68 5.62
C TYR A 77 -34.32 -15.17 4.41
N PHE A 78 -35.14 -16.00 3.77
CA PHE A 78 -36.04 -15.55 2.69
C PHE A 78 -37.47 -15.31 3.20
N ASP A 79 -38.17 -14.33 2.63
CA ASP A 79 -39.59 -14.10 2.89
C ASP A 79 -40.48 -15.16 2.19
N CYS A 80 -41.77 -15.17 2.51
CA CYS A 80 -42.73 -16.13 1.93
C CYS A 80 -42.95 -15.95 0.41
N ALA A 81 -42.46 -14.88 -0.20
CA ALA A 81 -42.49 -14.65 -1.64
C ALA A 81 -41.20 -15.08 -2.35
N GLY A 82 -40.23 -15.63 -1.61
CA GLY A 82 -38.94 -16.06 -2.14
C GLY A 82 -37.95 -14.92 -2.38
N ASN A 83 -38.20 -13.74 -1.79
CA ASN A 83 -37.29 -12.60 -1.85
C ASN A 83 -36.47 -12.50 -0.55
N CYS A 84 -35.28 -11.93 -0.63
CA CYS A 84 -34.43 -11.67 0.53
C CYS A 84 -35.11 -10.67 1.48
N LEU A 85 -35.10 -10.95 2.78
CA LEU A 85 -35.59 -10.01 3.80
C LEU A 85 -34.69 -8.77 3.90
N THR A 86 -33.41 -8.93 3.59
CA THR A 86 -32.37 -7.89 3.48
C THR A 86 -31.49 -8.20 2.27
N ASP A 87 -31.54 -7.29 1.30
CA ASP A 87 -30.78 -7.27 0.05
C ASP A 87 -30.46 -5.79 -0.19
N THR A 88 -29.25 -5.41 0.19
CA THR A 88 -28.83 -4.01 0.33
C THR A 88 -28.53 -3.36 -1.03
N ASP A 89 -28.03 -4.13 -2.00
CA ASP A 89 -27.68 -3.63 -3.34
C ASP A 89 -28.70 -4.01 -4.43
N GLY A 90 -29.59 -4.97 -4.18
CA GLY A 90 -30.69 -5.34 -5.05
C GLY A 90 -30.33 -6.39 -6.10
N ASP A 91 -29.26 -7.16 -5.90
CA ASP A 91 -28.76 -8.16 -6.85
C ASP A 91 -29.46 -9.53 -6.75
N LEU A 92 -30.42 -9.68 -5.82
CA LEU A 92 -31.17 -10.89 -5.49
C LEU A 92 -30.38 -11.98 -4.77
N PHE A 93 -29.14 -11.68 -4.37
CA PHE A 93 -28.48 -12.32 -3.26
C PHE A 93 -28.88 -11.60 -1.98
N CYS A 94 -28.61 -12.29 -0.89
CA CYS A 94 -29.17 -12.03 0.41
C CYS A 94 -27.97 -11.63 1.27
N ASP A 95 -27.94 -10.44 1.89
CA ASP A 95 -26.71 -9.86 2.50
C ASP A 95 -25.86 -10.85 3.35
N GLU A 96 -26.46 -11.82 4.04
CA GLU A 96 -25.75 -12.84 4.85
C GLU A 96 -25.07 -13.94 4.01
N PHE A 97 -25.56 -14.17 2.79
CA PHE A 97 -25.06 -15.13 1.81
C PHE A 97 -24.41 -14.46 0.61
N ASP A 98 -24.44 -13.13 0.56
CA ASP A 98 -23.80 -12.34 -0.45
C ASP A 98 -22.34 -12.09 -0.07
N ILE A 99 -21.44 -12.44 -0.97
CA ILE A 99 -20.01 -12.19 -0.82
C ILE A 99 -19.75 -10.68 -0.91
N CYS A 100 -20.58 -9.95 -1.66
CA CYS A 100 -20.45 -8.53 -1.92
C CYS A 100 -21.76 -7.77 -1.68
N PRO A 101 -22.23 -7.65 -0.42
CA PRO A 101 -23.58 -7.14 -0.05
C PRO A 101 -23.89 -5.68 -0.39
N ASN A 102 -22.96 -4.98 -1.05
CA ASN A 102 -23.10 -3.58 -1.44
C ASN A 102 -22.74 -3.36 -2.92
N ASP A 103 -22.55 -4.43 -3.68
CA ASP A 103 -22.19 -4.40 -5.08
C ASP A 103 -23.30 -5.02 -5.94
N PRO A 104 -24.15 -4.19 -6.59
CA PRO A 104 -25.30 -4.66 -7.35
C PRO A 104 -24.94 -5.44 -8.64
N LEU A 105 -23.66 -5.66 -8.94
CA LEU A 105 -23.16 -6.31 -10.16
C LEU A 105 -22.60 -7.74 -9.97
N ASN A 106 -22.60 -8.28 -8.75
CA ASN A 106 -22.11 -9.61 -8.30
C ASN A 106 -22.17 -10.78 -9.34
N PRO A 107 -21.24 -11.79 -9.42
CA PRO A 107 -19.93 -12.06 -8.83
C PRO A 107 -18.84 -12.30 -9.92
N THR A 108 -18.74 -11.48 -10.97
CA THR A 108 -17.78 -11.74 -12.07
C THR A 108 -16.74 -10.67 -12.29
N ASP A 109 -16.86 -9.55 -11.57
CA ASP A 109 -15.90 -8.48 -11.68
C ASP A 109 -14.67 -8.89 -10.85
N ASP A 110 -13.68 -9.31 -11.62
CA ASP A 110 -12.36 -9.77 -11.24
C ASP A 110 -11.44 -9.06 -12.24
N SER A 111 -11.12 -7.82 -11.91
CA SER A 111 -10.55 -6.83 -12.82
C SER A 111 -9.10 -7.17 -13.21
N ASP A 112 -8.37 -7.87 -12.33
CA ASP A 112 -7.00 -8.32 -12.55
C ASP A 112 -6.86 -9.81 -12.86
N THR A 113 -7.94 -10.58 -12.77
CA THR A 113 -8.06 -12.00 -13.11
C THR A 113 -7.32 -12.97 -12.18
N ASP A 114 -7.21 -12.63 -10.90
CA ASP A 114 -6.58 -13.48 -9.86
C ASP A 114 -7.52 -14.54 -9.25
N GLY A 115 -8.82 -14.40 -9.51
CA GLY A 115 -9.87 -15.31 -9.04
C GLY A 115 -10.51 -14.92 -7.71
N LEU A 116 -10.15 -13.76 -7.14
CA LEU A 116 -10.91 -13.02 -6.14
C LEU A 116 -11.85 -12.02 -6.86
N LEU A 117 -12.89 -11.58 -6.16
CA LEU A 117 -13.79 -10.56 -6.69
C LEU A 117 -13.36 -9.21 -6.18
N ASP A 118 -13.42 -8.18 -7.02
CA ASP A 118 -12.98 -6.81 -6.70
C ASP A 118 -13.52 -6.29 -5.34
N CYS A 119 -14.72 -6.71 -4.94
CA CYS A 119 -15.40 -6.29 -3.72
C CYS A 119 -14.91 -6.99 -2.43
N VAL A 120 -14.24 -8.14 -2.54
CA VAL A 120 -13.59 -8.84 -1.42
C VAL A 120 -12.08 -8.93 -1.57
N ASP A 121 -11.57 -8.40 -2.68
CA ASP A 121 -10.16 -8.28 -2.94
C ASP A 121 -9.62 -6.99 -2.33
N THR A 122 -8.56 -7.14 -1.54
CA THR A 122 -7.81 -6.01 -1.00
C THR A 122 -7.15 -5.21 -2.12
N CYS A 123 -6.82 -5.89 -3.23
CA CYS A 123 -6.05 -5.36 -4.34
C CYS A 123 -6.71 -5.59 -5.71
N PRO A 124 -7.88 -4.97 -5.97
CA PRO A 124 -8.74 -5.31 -7.12
C PRO A 124 -8.17 -5.08 -8.53
N LEU A 125 -6.95 -4.54 -8.64
CA LEU A 125 -6.33 -4.20 -9.91
C LEU A 125 -4.95 -4.87 -10.06
N ASP A 126 -4.58 -5.73 -9.14
CA ASP A 126 -3.29 -6.38 -9.07
C ASP A 126 -3.41 -7.87 -8.73
N SER A 127 -3.13 -8.70 -9.73
CA SER A 127 -3.28 -10.15 -9.61
C SER A 127 -2.28 -10.84 -8.69
N GLU A 128 -1.24 -10.13 -8.25
CA GLU A 128 -0.27 -10.63 -7.28
C GLU A 128 -0.72 -10.34 -5.83
N ASN A 129 -1.77 -9.53 -5.66
CA ASN A 129 -2.36 -9.08 -4.40
C ASN A 129 -1.32 -8.46 -3.44
N ASP A 130 -1.70 -8.29 -2.19
CA ASP A 130 -0.81 -8.01 -1.07
C ASP A 130 0.06 -9.25 -0.77
N ALA A 131 1.09 -9.45 -1.60
CA ALA A 131 1.89 -10.68 -1.68
C ALA A 131 2.66 -11.00 -0.39
N ASP A 132 2.99 -9.98 0.40
CA ASP A 132 3.70 -10.08 1.67
C ASP A 132 2.83 -9.78 2.90
N GLY A 133 1.63 -9.22 2.72
CA GLY A 133 0.63 -9.06 3.76
C GLY A 133 0.78 -7.75 4.55
N ASP A 134 1.44 -6.74 3.98
CA ASP A 134 1.70 -5.44 4.59
C ASP A 134 0.52 -4.45 4.43
N GLY A 135 -0.45 -4.80 3.60
CA GLY A 135 -1.65 -4.03 3.30
C GLY A 135 -1.54 -3.09 2.10
N VAL A 136 -0.47 -3.19 1.31
CA VAL A 136 -0.22 -2.50 0.05
C VAL A 136 -0.28 -3.51 -1.10
N CYS A 137 -0.88 -3.12 -2.21
CA CYS A 137 -0.96 -3.99 -3.38
C CYS A 137 0.38 -4.07 -4.10
N GLY A 138 0.79 -5.26 -4.54
CA GLY A 138 2.06 -5.53 -5.23
C GLY A 138 2.35 -4.63 -6.43
N ASP A 139 1.34 -4.13 -7.13
CA ASP A 139 1.49 -3.18 -8.25
C ASP A 139 1.92 -1.77 -7.81
N VAL A 140 1.68 -1.44 -6.55
CA VAL A 140 2.07 -0.19 -5.88
C VAL A 140 3.24 -0.40 -4.91
N ASP A 141 3.40 -1.62 -4.41
CA ASP A 141 4.44 -2.00 -3.49
C ASP A 141 5.79 -2.16 -4.21
N LEU A 142 6.76 -1.37 -3.75
CA LEU A 142 8.13 -1.42 -4.26
C LEU A 142 8.94 -2.53 -3.58
N CYS A 143 8.39 -3.13 -2.51
CA CYS A 143 9.07 -3.97 -1.56
C CYS A 143 8.39 -5.31 -1.31
N ILE A 144 8.24 -6.03 -2.41
CA ILE A 144 7.69 -7.38 -2.53
C ILE A 144 8.39 -8.35 -1.54
N GLY A 145 7.91 -8.45 -0.31
CA GLY A 145 8.45 -9.37 0.70
C GLY A 145 8.36 -8.96 2.18
N ASP A 146 7.98 -7.73 2.55
CA ASP A 146 8.14 -7.21 3.92
C ASP A 146 6.85 -6.79 4.63
N ASP A 147 6.66 -7.33 5.84
CA ASP A 147 5.39 -7.34 6.57
C ASP A 147 5.03 -6.06 7.36
N ALA A 148 5.73 -4.92 7.20
CA ALA A 148 5.44 -3.76 8.04
C ALA A 148 5.82 -2.34 7.59
N SER A 149 6.72 -2.12 6.60
CA SER A 149 7.09 -0.73 6.25
C SER A 149 7.89 -0.52 4.96
N GLY A 150 8.14 -1.58 4.17
CA GLY A 150 8.64 -1.58 2.79
C GLY A 150 9.51 -0.39 2.33
N ASP A 151 10.51 0.02 3.11
CA ASP A 151 11.32 1.27 3.00
C ASP A 151 10.94 2.41 4.01
N PRO A 152 11.23 2.23 5.31
CA PRO A 152 10.98 3.23 6.36
C PRO A 152 11.81 4.51 6.23
N ASP A 153 13.00 4.45 5.60
CA ASP A 153 13.89 5.59 5.45
C ASP A 153 13.73 6.34 4.11
N GLN A 154 12.94 5.77 3.20
CA GLN A 154 12.54 6.28 1.89
C GLN A 154 13.69 6.42 0.90
N ASP A 155 14.70 5.54 0.98
CA ASP A 155 15.86 5.55 0.09
C ASP A 155 15.70 4.69 -1.18
N GLY A 156 14.64 3.88 -1.24
CA GLY A 156 14.27 2.99 -2.33
C GLY A 156 14.76 1.54 -2.17
N ALA A 157 15.30 1.16 -1.01
CA ALA A 157 15.62 -0.22 -0.65
C ALA A 157 14.64 -0.78 0.39
N CYS A 158 14.32 -2.06 0.26
CA CYS A 158 13.32 -2.75 1.08
C CYS A 158 13.95 -3.32 2.34
N SER A 159 13.22 -3.31 3.44
CA SER A 159 13.69 -3.66 4.79
C SER A 159 14.45 -5.00 4.90
N ASP A 160 14.03 -6.01 4.15
CA ASP A 160 14.60 -7.36 4.11
C ASP A 160 15.96 -7.44 3.41
N ILE A 161 16.24 -6.47 2.54
CA ILE A 161 17.47 -6.33 1.76
C ILE A 161 18.30 -5.14 2.25
N ASP A 162 17.65 -4.15 2.85
CA ASP A 162 18.24 -2.93 3.33
C ASP A 162 18.76 -3.13 4.75
N VAL A 163 20.07 -3.24 4.84
CA VAL A 163 20.75 -3.30 6.13
C VAL A 163 20.56 -2.00 6.93
N CYS A 164 20.11 -0.91 6.27
CA CYS A 164 19.81 0.41 6.83
C CYS A 164 18.35 0.84 6.85
N ASP A 165 17.50 -0.17 6.93
CA ASP A 165 16.05 -0.08 6.95
C ASP A 165 15.43 0.96 7.91
N THR A 166 16.05 1.32 9.03
CA THR A 166 15.42 2.27 9.96
C THR A 166 16.11 3.63 9.97
N ALA A 167 15.42 4.64 9.44
CA ALA A 167 15.69 6.04 9.75
C ALA A 167 15.57 6.28 11.27
N LEU A 168 16.68 6.11 11.98
CA LEU A 168 16.88 6.43 13.40
C LEU A 168 16.06 5.57 14.38
N ASP A 169 16.47 4.33 14.65
CA ASP A 169 16.04 3.63 15.87
C ASP A 169 17.08 3.73 17.01
N TRP A 170 16.57 4.02 18.21
CA TRP A 170 17.29 3.96 19.50
C TRP A 170 16.91 2.70 20.29
N ASP A 171 16.30 1.68 19.68
CA ASP A 171 16.04 0.39 20.32
C ASP A 171 17.25 -0.57 20.24
N PHE A 172 17.98 -0.62 21.34
CA PHE A 172 19.24 -1.35 21.54
C PHE A 172 19.09 -2.88 21.65
N THR A 173 18.17 -3.52 20.92
CA THR A 173 17.95 -4.98 21.06
C THR A 173 18.36 -5.84 19.87
N ASP A 174 18.67 -5.25 18.71
CA ASP A 174 19.32 -5.98 17.62
C ASP A 174 20.78 -5.57 17.46
N ILE A 175 21.69 -6.53 17.55
CA ILE A 175 23.15 -6.31 17.60
C ILE A 175 23.72 -5.94 16.22
N VAL A 176 22.89 -5.98 15.17
CA VAL A 176 23.35 -5.94 13.77
C VAL A 176 23.12 -4.58 13.10
N SER A 177 22.26 -3.70 13.61
CA SER A 177 21.76 -2.55 12.81
C SER A 177 22.60 -1.26 12.88
N GLN A 178 23.44 -1.03 13.90
CA GLN A 178 24.22 0.22 13.97
C GLN A 178 25.61 0.11 13.30
N GLU A 179 26.39 -0.94 13.61
CA GLU A 179 27.73 -1.11 13.03
C GLU A 179 27.66 -1.55 11.55
N ALA A 180 26.67 -2.36 11.14
CA ALA A 180 26.54 -2.78 9.75
C ALA A 180 26.08 -1.65 8.81
N CYS A 181 25.28 -0.72 9.31
CA CYS A 181 24.88 0.47 8.55
C CYS A 181 25.99 1.48 8.34
N GLU A 182 26.78 1.70 9.39
CA GLU A 182 27.96 2.53 9.28
C GLU A 182 29.05 1.86 8.41
N ALA A 183 29.02 0.52 8.26
CA ALA A 183 29.97 -0.28 7.46
C ALA A 183 29.62 -0.43 5.96
N LEU A 184 28.34 -0.52 5.57
CA LEU A 184 27.95 -0.57 4.14
C LEU A 184 28.12 0.76 3.40
N GLN A 185 28.35 1.84 4.12
CA GLN A 185 28.68 3.14 3.54
C GLN A 185 30.12 3.21 3.01
N THR A 186 30.92 2.13 3.11
CA THR A 186 32.33 2.14 2.71
C THR A 186 32.76 1.14 1.64
N ASP A 187 31.94 0.18 1.19
CA ASP A 187 32.26 -0.71 0.05
C ASP A 187 32.31 0.10 -1.26
N THR A 188 33.48 0.70 -1.49
CA THR A 188 33.64 1.70 -2.54
C THR A 188 33.83 1.06 -3.91
N ASP A 189 34.14 -0.24 -3.97
CA ASP A 189 34.44 -0.95 -5.21
C ASP A 189 33.47 -2.09 -5.58
N GLY A 190 32.53 -2.43 -4.70
CA GLY A 190 31.34 -3.22 -4.95
C GLY A 190 31.61 -4.72 -5.08
N ASP A 191 32.62 -5.23 -4.38
CA ASP A 191 33.02 -6.64 -4.44
C ASP A 191 32.35 -7.53 -3.37
N GLY A 192 31.63 -6.91 -2.43
CA GLY A 192 30.87 -7.60 -1.39
C GLY A 192 31.68 -7.98 -0.15
N VAL A 193 32.86 -7.40 0.04
CA VAL A 193 33.67 -7.48 1.27
C VAL A 193 33.81 -6.08 1.88
N ASP A 194 33.65 -6.01 3.21
CA ASP A 194 33.69 -4.74 3.95
C ASP A 194 35.10 -4.12 3.97
N ASP A 195 35.18 -2.85 3.55
CA ASP A 195 36.39 -2.01 3.60
C ASP A 195 36.71 -1.50 5.02
N ALA A 196 35.78 -1.63 5.98
CA ALA A 196 35.92 -1.22 7.35
C ALA A 196 35.99 -2.42 8.32
N VAL A 197 37.14 -2.55 8.99
CA VAL A 197 37.41 -3.37 10.20
C VAL A 197 37.75 -4.86 9.98
N GLY A 198 39.04 -5.16 10.12
CA GLY A 198 39.53 -6.45 10.64
C GLY A 198 39.65 -7.64 9.68
N VAL A 199 39.21 -7.52 8.42
CA VAL A 199 39.37 -8.56 7.40
C VAL A 199 40.36 -8.09 6.33
N TRP A 200 41.29 -8.97 5.94
CA TRP A 200 42.27 -8.66 4.90
C TRP A 200 41.62 -8.76 3.53
N ASP A 201 41.53 -7.64 2.82
CA ASP A 201 41.21 -7.64 1.40
C ASP A 201 42.49 -7.82 0.55
N SER A 202 42.44 -8.84 -0.30
CA SER A 202 43.51 -9.18 -1.23
C SER A 202 43.55 -8.34 -2.51
N TYR A 203 42.48 -7.60 -2.80
CA TYR A 203 42.35 -6.75 -3.99
C TYR A 203 42.94 -5.36 -3.75
N THR A 204 42.62 -4.74 -2.62
CA THR A 204 43.12 -3.41 -2.19
C THR A 204 44.37 -3.48 -1.31
N ASN A 205 44.69 -4.65 -0.72
CA ASN A 205 45.87 -4.92 0.11
C ASN A 205 45.91 -4.07 1.40
N THR A 206 44.75 -3.93 2.06
CA THR A 206 44.52 -3.16 3.31
C THR A 206 43.92 -4.07 4.41
N CYS A 207 44.08 -3.66 5.68
CA CYS A 207 43.27 -4.17 6.80
C CYS A 207 42.84 -2.99 7.69
N GLY A 208 41.59 -3.01 8.17
CA GLY A 208 41.04 -1.94 9.00
C GLY A 208 40.69 -0.65 8.23
N ASP A 209 40.30 0.37 8.97
CA ASP A 209 39.81 1.69 8.51
C ASP A 209 40.80 2.55 7.68
N GLY A 210 41.86 1.95 7.17
CA GLY A 210 42.93 2.64 6.44
C GLY A 210 43.81 3.53 7.33
N ILE A 211 43.66 3.49 8.66
CA ILE A 211 44.44 4.28 9.62
C ILE A 211 45.30 3.33 10.48
N CYS A 212 46.62 3.48 10.38
CA CYS A 212 47.54 2.74 11.24
C CYS A 212 47.55 3.34 12.66
N ASP A 213 46.69 2.86 13.55
CA ASP A 213 46.75 3.16 14.98
C ASP A 213 47.09 1.94 15.84
N ASN A 214 47.16 2.11 17.15
CA ASN A 214 47.52 1.07 18.11
C ASN A 214 46.32 0.32 18.69
N THR A 215 45.15 0.46 18.06
CA THR A 215 43.88 -0.14 18.45
C THR A 215 43.40 -1.22 17.47
N ASP A 216 43.93 -1.27 16.24
CA ASP A 216 43.61 -2.32 15.26
C ASP A 216 44.68 -3.43 15.16
N ASP A 217 44.43 -4.53 15.88
CA ASP A 217 45.20 -5.77 15.82
C ASP A 217 44.59 -6.70 14.75
N CYS A 218 45.18 -6.75 13.55
CA CYS A 218 44.78 -7.72 12.52
C CYS A 218 45.11 -9.15 13.03
N VAL A 219 44.12 -9.88 13.55
CA VAL A 219 44.33 -11.23 14.11
C VAL A 219 44.42 -12.26 12.98
N GLY A 220 45.64 -12.51 12.48
CA GLY A 220 45.86 -13.63 11.56
C GLY A 220 47.18 -13.61 10.80
N ASN A 221 48.10 -14.46 11.24
CA ASN A 221 49.19 -15.05 10.43
C ASN A 221 50.42 -14.16 10.12
N ASN A 222 51.11 -13.72 11.18
CA ASN A 222 52.58 -13.68 11.21
C ASN A 222 53.26 -12.80 10.13
N TRP A 223 52.77 -11.59 9.88
CA TRP A 223 53.53 -10.56 9.21
C TRP A 223 54.10 -9.59 10.24
N THR A 224 55.43 -9.49 10.30
CA THR A 224 56.12 -8.48 11.10
C THR A 224 55.85 -7.10 10.50
N ASP A 225 55.29 -6.21 11.33
CA ASP A 225 55.45 -4.75 11.27
C ASP A 225 56.79 -4.39 10.60
N GLY A 226 56.71 -3.71 9.47
CA GLY A 226 57.89 -3.28 8.77
C GLY A 226 57.69 -2.44 7.52
N ASN A 227 56.52 -1.80 7.34
CA ASN A 227 56.33 -0.64 6.45
C ASN A 227 54.87 -0.14 6.45
N CYS A 228 54.33 0.24 7.60
CA CYS A 228 53.28 1.25 7.63
C CYS A 228 53.98 2.61 7.78
N GLU A 229 54.34 3.25 6.66
CA GLU A 229 54.54 4.70 6.74
C GLU A 229 53.15 5.31 6.93
N PRO A 230 52.95 6.22 7.90
CA PRO A 230 51.66 6.85 8.07
C PRO A 230 51.29 7.54 6.76
N LEU A 231 50.20 7.12 6.12
CA LEU A 231 49.55 7.96 5.12
C LEU A 231 49.30 9.28 5.83
N GLY A 232 49.96 10.32 5.33
CA GLY A 232 50.08 11.59 6.03
C GLY A 232 48.70 12.08 6.43
N ALA A 233 48.63 12.78 7.56
CA ALA A 233 47.54 13.72 7.78
C ALA A 233 47.37 14.50 6.46
N GLU A 234 46.28 14.23 5.72
CA GLU A 234 45.99 14.95 4.49
C GLU A 234 46.04 16.43 4.86
N ASP A 235 46.95 17.16 4.23
CA ASP A 235 47.12 18.59 4.50
C ASP A 235 45.73 19.23 4.43
N PRO A 236 45.38 20.13 5.37
CA PRO A 236 44.05 20.70 5.45
C PRO A 236 43.58 21.16 4.06
N VAL A 237 42.51 20.54 3.55
CA VAL A 237 41.97 20.79 2.20
C VAL A 237 41.49 22.23 2.16
N ALA A 238 42.35 23.13 1.70
CA ALA A 238 42.03 24.55 1.66
C ALA A 238 40.94 24.81 0.60
N PHE A 239 40.10 25.81 0.85
CA PHE A 239 39.12 26.25 -0.14
C PHE A 239 39.85 26.75 -1.40
N SER A 240 39.71 26.03 -2.51
CA SER A 240 40.46 26.30 -3.74
C SER A 240 39.62 26.10 -4.99
N LEU A 241 39.97 26.83 -6.05
CA LEU A 241 39.40 26.66 -7.39
C LEU A 241 40.59 26.41 -8.32
N LYS A 242 40.61 25.30 -9.06
CA LYS A 242 41.68 24.98 -10.02
C LYS A 242 41.38 25.61 -11.39
N GLN A 243 42.40 25.71 -12.22
CA GLN A 243 42.21 26.15 -13.61
C GLN A 243 41.48 25.05 -14.38
N ASN A 244 40.43 25.42 -15.12
CA ASN A 244 39.68 24.48 -15.94
C ASN A 244 40.58 23.79 -16.97
N TYR A 245 40.36 22.51 -17.22
CA TYR A 245 41.11 21.73 -18.21
C TYR A 245 40.17 20.96 -19.15
N PRO A 246 40.40 21.00 -20.48
CA PRO A 246 41.37 21.84 -21.17
C PRO A 246 41.03 23.35 -21.10
N ASN A 247 42.00 24.22 -21.34
CA ASN A 247 41.78 25.66 -21.55
C ASN A 247 42.86 26.22 -22.49
N PRO A 248 42.53 26.62 -23.74
CA PRO A 248 41.19 26.71 -24.31
C PRO A 248 40.48 25.35 -24.51
N PHE A 249 39.15 25.35 -24.56
CA PHE A 249 38.34 24.13 -24.69
C PHE A 249 37.32 24.20 -25.84
N ASN A 250 36.83 23.04 -26.29
CA ASN A 250 35.83 22.90 -27.36
C ASN A 250 35.08 21.54 -27.29
N PRO A 251 33.75 21.51 -27.06
CA PRO A 251 32.95 22.48 -26.32
C PRO A 251 32.98 22.22 -24.81
N THR A 252 33.64 21.14 -24.35
CA THR A 252 33.58 20.70 -22.95
C THR A 252 34.89 20.96 -22.18
N THR A 253 34.78 21.37 -20.92
CA THR A 253 35.89 21.50 -19.97
C THR A 253 35.48 21.02 -18.59
N THR A 254 36.44 20.53 -17.81
CA THR A 254 36.27 20.17 -16.41
C THR A 254 36.82 21.28 -15.52
N ILE A 255 36.02 21.67 -14.53
CA ILE A 255 36.39 22.61 -13.46
C ILE A 255 36.52 21.79 -12.19
N GLU A 256 37.69 21.84 -11.57
CA GLU A 256 37.97 21.19 -10.29
C GLU A 256 38.07 22.25 -9.18
N PHE A 257 37.54 21.96 -8.01
CA PHE A 257 37.59 22.83 -6.83
C PHE A 257 37.60 22.02 -5.55
N SER A 258 37.93 22.64 -4.43
CA SER A 258 37.93 22.00 -3.11
C SER A 258 37.26 22.87 -2.06
N THR A 259 36.56 22.22 -1.13
CA THR A 259 35.86 22.83 0.00
C THR A 259 36.56 22.47 1.30
N GLU A 260 36.79 23.47 2.16
CA GLU A 260 37.47 23.30 3.46
C GLU A 260 36.52 22.85 4.58
N SER A 261 35.21 23.00 4.40
CA SER A 261 34.21 22.51 5.34
C SER A 261 32.92 22.19 4.59
N ASN A 262 32.02 21.46 5.24
CA ASN A 262 30.67 21.22 4.75
C ASN A 262 29.94 22.56 4.68
N ASP A 263 29.64 23.06 3.48
CA ASP A 263 29.08 24.41 3.29
C ASP A 263 28.20 24.48 2.03
N TYR A 264 27.35 25.49 1.96
CA TYR A 264 26.60 25.81 0.76
C TYR A 264 27.52 26.50 -0.26
N VAL A 265 27.65 25.89 -1.44
CA VAL A 265 28.55 26.34 -2.49
C VAL A 265 27.79 26.60 -3.79
N GLU A 266 28.14 27.70 -4.45
CA GLU A 266 27.65 28.05 -5.78
C GLU A 266 28.82 28.18 -6.75
N LEU A 267 28.74 27.50 -7.91
CA LEU A 267 29.67 27.68 -9.03
C LEU A 267 28.94 28.24 -10.23
N VAL A 268 29.27 29.47 -10.60
CA VAL A 268 28.55 30.24 -11.61
C VAL A 268 29.48 30.68 -12.73
N ILE A 269 28.99 30.62 -13.95
CA ILE A 269 29.68 31.12 -15.15
C ILE A 269 29.07 32.46 -15.56
N TYR A 270 29.96 33.42 -15.82
CA TYR A 270 29.69 34.75 -16.31
C TYR A 270 30.40 35.02 -17.64
N ASP A 271 29.86 35.91 -18.46
CA ASP A 271 30.62 36.50 -19.57
C ASP A 271 31.59 37.59 -19.09
N ILE A 272 32.40 38.13 -20.00
CA ILE A 272 33.33 39.24 -19.70
C ILE A 272 32.66 40.54 -19.24
N LEU A 273 31.34 40.69 -19.46
CA LEU A 273 30.56 41.85 -19.01
C LEU A 273 29.92 41.59 -17.64
N GLY A 274 30.12 40.41 -17.05
CA GLY A 274 29.52 40.00 -15.78
C GLY A 274 28.09 39.50 -15.90
N LYS A 275 27.59 39.24 -17.12
CA LYS A 275 26.26 38.64 -17.31
C LYS A 275 26.30 37.18 -16.87
N HIS A 276 25.34 36.79 -16.04
CA HIS A 276 25.10 35.39 -15.67
C HIS A 276 24.78 34.54 -16.90
N ILE A 277 25.55 33.46 -17.09
CA ILE A 277 25.41 32.54 -18.22
C ILE A 277 24.79 31.22 -17.76
N LYS A 278 25.41 30.58 -16.77
CA LYS A 278 24.97 29.27 -16.27
C LYS A 278 25.40 29.06 -14.83
N THR A 279 24.53 28.49 -14.00
CA THR A 279 24.92 27.97 -12.69
C THR A 279 25.22 26.48 -12.86
N LEU A 280 26.44 26.04 -12.51
CA LEU A 280 26.87 24.65 -12.63
C LEU A 280 26.64 23.85 -11.34
N VAL A 281 26.79 24.51 -10.20
CA VAL A 281 26.60 23.93 -8.86
C VAL A 281 25.88 24.97 -8.01
N SER A 282 24.90 24.54 -7.23
CA SER A 282 24.20 25.37 -6.24
C SER A 282 23.61 24.45 -5.18
N GLY A 283 24.34 24.20 -4.10
CA GLY A 283 23.90 23.28 -3.06
C GLY A 283 24.92 23.10 -1.94
N TYR A 284 24.55 22.32 -0.92
CA TYR A 284 25.47 21.92 0.15
C TYR A 284 26.41 20.82 -0.34
N LEU A 285 27.72 21.01 -0.12
CA LEU A 285 28.75 20.02 -0.45
C LEU A 285 29.57 19.69 0.79
N LEU A 286 29.97 18.42 0.92
CA LEU A 286 30.91 17.97 1.94
C LEU A 286 32.31 18.56 1.68
N ASN A 287 33.15 18.63 2.72
CA ASN A 287 34.59 18.90 2.59
C ASN A 287 35.22 17.90 1.61
N GLY A 288 36.10 18.38 0.73
CA GLY A 288 36.84 17.53 -0.20
C GLY A 288 37.07 18.16 -1.56
N GLU A 289 37.57 17.37 -2.50
CA GLU A 289 37.71 17.77 -3.91
C GLU A 289 36.45 17.44 -4.73
N HIS A 290 36.07 18.36 -5.60
CA HIS A 290 34.87 18.29 -6.44
C HIS A 290 35.22 18.58 -7.90
N LYS A 291 34.52 17.93 -8.83
CA LYS A 291 34.71 18.12 -10.28
C LYS A 291 33.37 18.31 -10.98
N VAL A 292 33.31 19.29 -11.87
CA VAL A 292 32.10 19.59 -12.65
C VAL A 292 32.44 19.96 -14.09
N ASN A 293 31.61 19.51 -15.02
CA ASN A 293 31.81 19.75 -16.45
C ASN A 293 30.94 20.90 -16.94
N TRP A 294 31.50 21.73 -17.81
CA TRP A 294 30.74 22.70 -18.60
C TRP A 294 30.90 22.41 -20.09
N ASP A 295 29.78 22.45 -20.80
CA ASP A 295 29.62 22.11 -22.21
C ASP A 295 29.49 23.34 -23.14
N GLY A 296 29.74 24.54 -22.62
CA GLY A 296 29.62 25.77 -23.40
C GLY A 296 28.18 26.19 -23.69
N THR A 297 27.21 25.81 -22.85
CA THR A 297 25.81 26.25 -22.96
C THR A 297 25.40 27.22 -21.85
N ASP A 298 24.32 27.98 -22.06
CA ASP A 298 23.65 28.79 -21.04
C ASP A 298 22.60 27.97 -20.25
N ASN A 299 21.92 28.59 -19.27
CA ASN A 299 20.85 27.94 -18.49
C ASN A 299 19.66 27.43 -19.34
N ASN A 300 19.48 27.94 -20.56
CA ASN A 300 18.41 27.50 -21.47
C ASN A 300 18.90 26.37 -22.40
N GLY A 301 20.13 25.88 -22.22
CA GLY A 301 20.75 24.87 -23.09
C GLY A 301 21.24 25.43 -24.44
N ASN A 302 21.20 26.75 -24.66
CA ASN A 302 21.69 27.33 -25.90
C ASN A 302 23.21 27.43 -25.87
N THR A 303 23.86 27.10 -26.99
CA THR A 303 25.32 27.26 -27.12
C THR A 303 25.72 28.74 -27.04
N VAL A 304 26.73 29.04 -26.24
CA VAL A 304 27.32 30.37 -26.12
C VAL A 304 28.40 30.59 -27.18
N THR A 305 28.75 31.84 -27.45
CA THR A 305 29.74 32.20 -28.48
C THR A 305 31.18 31.92 -28.04
N SER A 306 32.09 31.64 -28.97
CA SER A 306 33.53 31.58 -28.71
C SER A 306 34.00 32.88 -28.05
N GLY A 307 34.80 32.78 -26.97
CA GLY A 307 35.14 33.94 -26.16
C GLY A 307 35.74 33.59 -24.80
N ILE A 308 35.97 34.63 -24.00
CA ILE A 308 36.44 34.50 -22.62
C ILE A 308 35.21 34.47 -21.71
N TYR A 309 35.25 33.60 -20.71
CA TYR A 309 34.25 33.47 -19.67
C TYR A 309 34.94 33.47 -18.31
N ILE A 310 34.22 33.87 -17.27
CA ILE A 310 34.66 33.85 -15.89
C ILE A 310 33.81 32.84 -15.14
N TYR A 311 34.42 31.92 -14.41
CA TYR A 311 33.71 31.06 -13.48
C TYR A 311 34.09 31.45 -12.06
N GLN A 312 33.09 31.50 -11.18
CA GLN A 312 33.21 31.96 -9.80
C GLN A 312 32.62 30.90 -8.87
N LEU A 313 33.44 30.48 -7.92
CA LEU A 313 33.07 29.62 -6.81
C LEU A 313 32.84 30.50 -5.58
N SER A 314 31.68 30.39 -4.96
CA SER A 314 31.34 31.10 -3.72
C SER A 314 30.86 30.13 -2.65
N SER A 315 31.31 30.33 -1.42
CA SER A 315 30.82 29.70 -0.19
C SER A 315 30.35 30.76 0.80
N SER A 316 29.98 30.36 2.03
CA SER A 316 29.58 31.30 3.07
C SER A 316 30.69 32.30 3.46
N GLN A 317 31.96 31.91 3.31
CA GLN A 317 33.12 32.69 3.76
C GLN A 317 34.05 33.14 2.63
N ASN A 318 34.08 32.42 1.51
CA ASN A 318 35.08 32.61 0.46
C ASN A 318 34.45 32.78 -0.92
N ILE A 319 35.09 33.60 -1.76
CA ILE A 319 34.73 33.74 -3.18
C ILE A 319 36.02 33.74 -3.99
N ILE A 320 36.13 32.81 -4.94
CA ILE A 320 37.27 32.70 -5.86
C ILE A 320 36.75 32.70 -7.30
N SER A 321 37.46 33.38 -8.22
CA SER A 321 37.08 33.39 -9.63
C SER A 321 38.28 33.16 -10.54
N LYS A 322 38.05 32.50 -11.67
CA LYS A 322 39.05 32.23 -12.72
C LYS A 322 38.45 32.43 -14.10
N LYS A 323 39.33 32.52 -15.10
CA LYS A 323 38.96 32.76 -16.50
C LYS A 323 39.19 31.52 -17.36
N MET A 324 38.27 31.29 -18.28
CA MET A 324 38.34 30.22 -19.28
C MET A 324 38.10 30.74 -20.69
N THR A 325 38.63 30.05 -21.69
CA THR A 325 38.50 30.43 -23.11
C THR A 325 37.81 29.32 -23.88
N LEU A 326 36.61 29.61 -24.38
CA LEU A 326 35.87 28.72 -25.29
C LEU A 326 36.30 29.02 -26.73
N ILE A 327 36.69 27.97 -27.45
CA ILE A 327 36.93 28.03 -28.90
C ILE A 327 35.94 27.08 -29.55
N ARG A 328 35.20 27.59 -30.53
CA ARG A 328 34.30 26.83 -31.36
C ARG A 328 34.31 27.39 -32.77
#